data_AF-A0A1V4M7D1-F1
#
_entry.id   AF-A0A1V4M7D1-F1
#
_cell.length_a   1.000
_cell.length_b   1.000
_cell.length_c   1.000
_cell.angle_alpha   90.00
_cell.angle_beta   90.00
_cell.angle_gamma   90.00
#
_symmetry.space_group_name_H-M   'P 1'
#
loop_
_entity.id
_entity.type
_entity.pdbx_description
1 polymer ?
#
loop_
_entity_poly.entity_id
_entity_poly.type
_entity_poly.pdbx_seq_one_letter_code
_entity_poly.pdbx_strand_id
1 'polypeptide(L)'
;MRSLFINEKGLSLVEVLIAIVILLMIVIVFTTLFNSSLRGIVSSGDRSSTLFELQKDIETEDQAPTVDSQPINITFNNGVTIPGKQGSFKQPMVDGNEVMINVFIPD
;
A
#
# COMPACT_ATOMS: atom_id res chain seq x y z
N MET A 1 -17.75 50.74 29.16
CA MET A 1 -17.94 50.08 27.84
C MET A 1 -16.68 50.39 27.02
N ARG A 2 -15.75 49.43 26.91
CA ARG A 2 -14.41 49.64 26.38
C ARG A 2 -14.48 49.49 24.85
N SER A 3 -14.34 50.60 24.12
CA SER A 3 -14.35 50.60 22.66
C SER A 3 -13.14 49.82 22.14
N LEU A 4 -13.39 48.74 21.40
CA LEU A 4 -12.38 48.04 20.60
C LEU A 4 -12.03 48.97 19.43
N PHE A 5 -10.85 49.57 19.47
CA PHE A 5 -10.31 50.32 18.33
C PHE A 5 -10.16 49.38 17.15
N ILE A 6 -11.09 49.44 16.19
CA ILE A 6 -10.94 48.79 14.89
C ILE A 6 -9.92 49.63 14.12
N ASN A 7 -8.71 49.08 14.00
CA ASN A 7 -7.60 49.69 13.29
C ASN A 7 -7.78 49.40 11.79
N GLU A 8 -8.36 50.35 11.05
CA GLU A 8 -8.59 50.31 9.61
C GLU A 8 -7.27 50.52 8.82
N LYS A 9 -6.25 49.68 9.05
CA LYS A 9 -5.05 49.67 8.21
C LYS A 9 -5.32 48.78 6.99
N GLY A 10 -5.37 49.40 5.81
CA GLY A 10 -5.43 48.67 4.54
C GLY A 10 -4.19 47.78 4.36
N LEU A 11 -4.35 46.68 3.64
CA LEU A 11 -3.26 45.79 3.26
C LEU A 11 -2.24 46.51 2.37
N SER A 12 -0.97 46.39 2.69
CA SER A 12 0.08 46.87 1.79
C SER A 12 0.22 45.91 0.60
N LEU A 13 0.58 46.46 -0.57
CA LEU A 13 0.82 45.65 -1.76
C LEU A 13 1.89 44.57 -1.55
N VAL A 14 2.88 44.86 -0.70
CA VAL A 14 3.95 43.91 -0.34
C VAL A 14 3.41 42.75 0.49
N GLU A 15 2.49 43.00 1.41
CA GLU A 15 1.89 41.95 2.25
C GLU A 15 1.04 40.99 1.41
N VAL A 16 0.28 41.53 0.46
CA VAL A 16 -0.51 40.72 -0.49
C VAL A 16 0.41 39.86 -1.36
N LEU A 17 1.52 40.42 -1.85
CA LEU A 17 2.48 39.69 -2.68
C LEU A 17 3.13 38.54 -1.90
N ILE A 18 3.55 38.78 -0.66
CA ILE A 18 4.10 37.75 0.22
C ILE A 18 3.06 36.66 0.51
N ALA A 19 1.81 37.04 0.80
CA ALA A 19 0.74 36.08 1.07
C ALA A 19 0.47 35.16 -0.14
N ILE A 20 0.47 35.71 -1.35
CA ILE A 20 0.30 34.92 -2.59
C ILE A 20 1.47 33.94 -2.77
N VAL A 21 2.71 34.39 -2.53
CA VAL A 21 3.89 33.52 -2.65
C VAL A 21 3.81 32.35 -1.65
N ILE A 22 3.45 32.63 -0.39
CA ILE A 22 3.28 31.60 0.63
C ILE A 22 2.15 30.63 0.23
N LEU A 23 1.02 31.16 -0.26
CA LEU A 23 -0.10 30.34 -0.70
C LEU A 23 0.31 29.39 -1.84
N LEU A 24 1.04 29.89 -2.84
CA LEU A 24 1.53 29.06 -3.95
C LEU A 24 2.48 27.96 -3.46
N MET A 25 3.37 28.28 -2.52
CA MET A 25 4.27 27.29 -1.93
C MET A 25 3.49 26.17 -1.24
N ILE A 26 2.47 26.52 -0.46
CA ILE A 26 1.58 25.55 0.21
C ILE A 26 0.89 24.69 -0.83
N VAL A 27 0.26 25.29 -1.85
CA VAL A 27 -0.47 24.54 -2.89
C VAL A 27 0.44 23.51 -3.56
N ILE A 28 1.65 23.90 -3.96
CA ILE A 28 2.60 22.98 -4.61
C ILE A 28 2.94 21.80 -3.69
N VAL A 29 3.29 22.06 -2.43
CA VAL A 29 3.64 21.01 -1.46
C VAL A 29 2.47 20.05 -1.25
N PHE A 30 1.26 20.57 -1.05
CA PHE A 30 0.08 19.75 -0.82
C PHE A 30 -0.31 18.95 -2.06
N THR A 31 -0.23 19.52 -3.26
CA THR A 31 -0.51 18.80 -4.50
C THR A 31 0.46 17.64 -4.71
N THR A 32 1.75 17.84 -4.46
CA THR A 32 2.76 16.76 -4.57
C THR A 32 2.49 15.66 -3.56
N LEU A 33 2.25 16.02 -2.29
CA LEU A 33 1.96 15.05 -1.24
C LEU A 33 0.69 14.25 -1.56
N PHE A 34 -0.37 14.93 -1.98
CA PHE A 34 -1.65 14.32 -2.33
C PHE A 34 -1.51 13.32 -3.49
N ASN A 35 -0.79 13.69 -4.54
CA ASN A 35 -0.54 12.78 -5.67
C ASN A 35 0.27 11.54 -5.26
N SER A 36 1.27 11.69 -4.39
CA SER A 36 2.04 10.56 -3.87
C SER A 36 1.15 9.62 -3.05
N SER A 37 0.32 10.18 -2.18
CA SER A 37 -0.59 9.39 -1.34
C SER A 37 -1.65 8.66 -2.16
N LEU A 38 -2.25 9.31 -3.15
CA LEU A 38 -3.22 8.67 -4.05
C LEU A 38 -2.61 7.50 -4.80
N ARG A 39 -1.40 7.66 -5.35
CA ARG A 39 -0.69 6.56 -6.02
C ARG A 39 -0.43 5.39 -5.06
N GLY A 40 -0.02 5.70 -3.82
CA GLY A 40 0.18 4.68 -2.78
C GLY A 40 -1.10 3.92 -2.44
N ILE A 41 -2.24 4.61 -2.32
CA ILE A 41 -3.54 3.99 -2.05
C ILE A 41 -3.96 3.07 -3.20
N VAL A 42 -3.88 3.55 -4.44
CA VAL A 42 -4.26 2.76 -5.63
C VAL A 42 -3.38 1.50 -5.72
N SER A 43 -2.05 1.65 -5.65
CA SER A 43 -1.13 0.51 -5.71
C SER A 43 -1.35 -0.50 -4.57
N SER A 44 -1.69 -0.03 -3.37
CA SER A 44 -2.03 -0.91 -2.24
C SER A 44 -3.36 -1.65 -2.46
N GLY A 45 -4.33 -0.99 -3.09
CA GLY A 45 -5.59 -1.57 -3.52
C GLY A 45 -5.38 -2.68 -4.54
N ASP A 46 -4.60 -2.40 -5.59
CA ASP A 46 -4.24 -3.38 -6.62
C ASP A 46 -3.55 -4.59 -5.98
N ARG A 47 -2.59 -4.37 -5.07
CA ARG A 47 -1.89 -5.45 -4.36
C ARG A 47 -2.85 -6.32 -3.56
N SER A 48 -3.81 -5.69 -2.88
CA SER A 48 -4.80 -6.39 -2.07
C SER A 48 -5.76 -7.21 -2.95
N SER A 49 -6.17 -6.67 -4.10
CA SER A 49 -7.02 -7.37 -5.06
C SER A 49 -6.30 -8.59 -5.64
N THR A 50 -5.07 -8.42 -6.12
CA THR A 50 -4.27 -9.53 -6.66
C THR A 50 -4.00 -10.59 -5.60
N LEU A 51 -3.69 -10.20 -4.36
CA LEU A 51 -3.49 -11.16 -3.26
C LEU A 51 -4.77 -11.96 -2.96
N PHE A 52 -5.92 -11.29 -2.97
CA PHE A 52 -7.21 -11.93 -2.74
C PHE A 52 -7.59 -12.92 -3.85
N GLU A 53 -7.37 -12.54 -5.11
CA GLU A 53 -7.54 -13.44 -6.25
C GLU A 53 -6.61 -14.65 -6.17
N LEU A 54 -5.33 -14.43 -5.90
CA LEU A 54 -4.35 -15.51 -5.73
C LEU A 54 -4.72 -16.45 -4.59
N GLN A 55 -5.18 -15.91 -3.46
CA GLN A 55 -5.63 -16.73 -2.33
C GLN A 55 -6.87 -17.55 -2.69
N LYS A 56 -7.84 -16.94 -3.39
CA LYS A 56 -9.03 -17.65 -3.87
C LYS A 56 -8.63 -18.81 -4.78
N ASP A 57 -7.71 -18.58 -5.73
CA ASP A 57 -7.23 -19.60 -6.66
C ASP A 57 -6.54 -20.77 -5.94
N ILE A 58 -5.81 -20.49 -4.85
CA ILE A 58 -5.22 -21.51 -3.98
C ILE A 58 -6.31 -22.30 -3.24
N GLU A 59 -7.31 -21.62 -2.68
CA GLU A 59 -8.38 -22.24 -1.90
C GLU A 59 -9.34 -23.09 -2.76
N THR A 60 -9.53 -22.75 -4.04
CA THR A 60 -10.37 -23.53 -4.96
C THR A 60 -9.63 -24.69 -5.63
N GLU A 61 -8.37 -24.95 -5.27
CA GLU A 61 -7.55 -26.10 -5.73
C GLU A 61 -7.36 -26.17 -7.25
N ASP A 62 -7.60 -25.07 -7.96
CA ASP A 62 -7.54 -24.97 -9.42
C ASP A 62 -6.13 -24.69 -9.96
N GLN A 63 -5.15 -24.42 -9.09
CA GLN A 63 -3.78 -24.14 -9.51
C GLN A 63 -2.72 -24.99 -8.80
N ALA A 64 -1.86 -25.62 -9.60
CA ALA A 64 -0.60 -26.17 -9.14
C ALA A 64 0.39 -25.01 -8.83
N PRO A 65 1.28 -25.19 -7.84
CA PRO A 65 2.27 -24.16 -7.49
C PRO A 65 3.13 -23.77 -8.71
N THR A 66 3.38 -22.48 -8.85
CA THR A 66 4.09 -21.89 -10.00
C THR A 66 5.61 -22.10 -9.93
N VAL A 67 6.15 -22.47 -8.76
CA VAL A 67 7.57 -22.73 -8.52
C VAL A 67 7.75 -24.12 -7.92
N ASP A 68 8.82 -24.82 -8.33
CA ASP A 68 9.17 -26.17 -7.89
C ASP A 68 8.99 -26.36 -6.37
N SER A 69 8.18 -27.35 -6.03
CA SER A 69 7.78 -27.64 -4.66
C SER A 69 8.97 -28.17 -3.86
N GLN A 70 9.43 -27.42 -2.85
CA GLN A 70 10.50 -27.87 -1.97
C GLN A 70 9.93 -28.74 -0.84
N PRO A 71 10.51 -29.90 -0.52
CA PRO A 71 10.06 -30.69 0.63
C PRO A 71 10.32 -29.92 1.92
N ILE A 72 9.31 -29.80 2.77
CA ILE A 72 9.41 -29.13 4.07
C ILE A 72 8.73 -29.99 5.14
N ASN A 73 9.42 -30.18 6.26
CA ASN A 73 8.90 -30.91 7.41
C ASN A 73 8.61 -29.92 8.54
N ILE A 74 7.37 -29.88 9.02
CA ILE A 74 7.00 -29.07 10.18
C ILE A 74 7.06 -29.98 11.41
N THR A 75 8.05 -29.76 12.29
CA THR A 75 8.16 -30.46 13.57
C THR A 75 7.61 -29.58 14.69
N PHE A 76 6.59 -30.08 15.38
CA PHE A 76 6.01 -29.44 16.55
C PHE A 76 6.79 -29.83 17.82
N ASN A 77 6.77 -28.96 18.85
CA ASN A 77 7.48 -29.20 20.11
C ASN A 77 7.06 -30.47 20.87
N ASN A 78 5.96 -31.11 20.48
CA ASN A 78 5.50 -32.39 21.01
C ASN A 78 6.06 -33.62 20.26
N GLY A 79 6.98 -33.41 19.30
CA GLY A 79 7.60 -34.47 18.51
C GLY A 79 6.80 -34.92 17.28
N VAL A 80 5.62 -34.33 17.02
CA VAL A 80 4.86 -34.60 15.80
C VAL A 80 5.54 -33.93 14.62
N THR A 81 5.82 -34.69 13.56
CA THR A 81 6.37 -34.17 12.30
C THR A 81 5.34 -34.39 11.20
N ILE A 82 4.95 -33.32 10.53
CA ILE A 82 4.08 -33.37 9.35
C ILE A 82 4.97 -33.17 8.12
N PRO A 83 5.14 -34.20 7.27
CA PRO A 83 5.81 -34.04 5.99
C PRO A 83 4.89 -33.28 5.01
N GLY A 84 5.50 -32.55 4.10
CA GLY A 84 4.78 -31.88 3.04
C GLY A 84 5.72 -31.11 2.13
N LYS A 85 5.12 -30.23 1.34
CA LYS A 85 5.80 -29.45 0.32
C LYS A 85 5.45 -27.98 0.46
N GLN A 86 6.40 -27.10 0.20
CA GLN A 86 6.14 -25.69 0.06
C GLN A 86 5.84 -25.38 -1.41
N GLY A 87 4.64 -24.88 -1.70
CA GLY A 87 4.28 -24.34 -3.00
C GLY A 87 4.39 -22.82 -3.00
N SER A 88 5.01 -22.24 -4.02
CA SER A 88 4.97 -20.78 -4.23
C SER A 88 4.06 -20.46 -5.41
N PHE A 89 3.12 -19.55 -5.18
CA PHE A 89 2.20 -19.03 -6.19
C PHE A 89 2.61 -17.60 -6.53
N LYS A 90 2.75 -17.32 -7.82
CA LYS A 90 3.12 -15.99 -8.32
C LYS A 90 2.01 -15.44 -9.19
N GLN A 91 1.64 -14.18 -8.95
CA GLN A 91 0.74 -13.46 -9.83
C GLN A 91 1.29 -12.05 -10.14
N PRO A 92 1.38 -11.68 -11.42
CA PRO A 92 1.78 -10.33 -11.80
C PRO A 92 0.66 -9.33 -11.45
N MET A 93 1.05 -8.17 -10.92
CA MET A 93 0.17 -7.03 -10.75
C MET A 93 0.13 -6.18 -12.02
N VAL A 94 -0.90 -5.33 -12.13
CA VAL A 94 -1.09 -4.37 -13.23
C VAL A 94 0.10 -3.41 -13.38
N ASP A 95 0.79 -3.08 -12.28
CA ASP A 95 1.97 -2.20 -12.24
C ASP A 95 3.30 -2.92 -12.57
N GLY A 96 3.25 -4.19 -13.00
CA GLY A 96 4.42 -5.00 -13.35
C GLY A 96 5.20 -5.59 -12.17
N ASN A 97 4.84 -5.24 -10.94
CA ASN A 97 5.33 -5.89 -9.72
C ASN A 97 4.65 -7.26 -9.51
N GLU A 98 5.33 -8.23 -8.89
CA GLU A 98 4.75 -9.55 -8.62
C GLU A 98 4.35 -9.70 -7.14
N VAL A 99 3.20 -10.35 -6.89
CA VAL A 99 2.84 -10.84 -5.56
C VAL A 99 3.17 -12.32 -5.49
N MET A 100 3.83 -12.72 -4.40
CA MET A 100 4.18 -14.11 -4.13
C MET A 100 3.53 -14.55 -2.81
N ILE A 101 2.83 -15.68 -2.86
CA ILE A 101 2.34 -16.39 -1.67
C ILE A 101 3.08 -17.72 -1.55
N ASN A 102 3.55 -18.02 -0.34
CA ASN A 102 4.16 -19.29 0.00
C ASN A 102 3.19 -20.09 0.88
N VAL A 103 2.80 -21.29 0.41
CA VAL A 103 1.83 -22.15 1.09
C VAL A 103 2.47 -23.49 1.40
N PHE A 104 2.20 -24.01 2.60
CA PHE A 104 2.53 -25.38 2.96
C PHE A 104 1.39 -26.31 2.55
N ILE A 105 1.73 -27.36 1.80
CA ILE A 105 0.83 -28.41 1.34
C ILE A 105 1.27 -29.70 2.06
N PRO A 106 0.53 -30.20 3.06
CA PRO A 106 0.84 -31.48 3.70
C PRO A 106 0.72 -32.64 2.70
N ASP A 107 1.57 -33.65 2.84
CA ASP A 107 1.53 -34.89 2.04
C ASP A 107 0.32 -35.79 2.40
#